data_AF-A0A238KX79-F1
#
_entry.id   AF-A0A238KX79-F1
#
_cell.length_a   1.000
_cell.length_b   1.000
_cell.length_c   1.000
_cell.angle_alpha   90.00
_cell.angle_beta   90.00
_cell.angle_gamma   90.00
#
_symmetry.space_group_name_H-M   'P 1'
#
loop_
_entity.id
_entity.type
_entity.pdbx_description
1 polymer ?
#
loop_
_entity_poly.entity_id
_entity_poly.type
_entity_poly.pdbx_seq_one_letter_code
_entity_poly.pdbx_strand_id
1 'polypeptide(L)'
;MRTIAGTKGGAGRAGAPRRHARAPALVAGLLLLTACTPQSQDQIARNAARSALTPVVMEQFPGVPVEPTLNCLIDNASAQQIRTLAADALLGPNENTLQITRDIASKPETLRCLATTGLPALLR
;
A
#
# COMPACT_ATOMS: atom_id res chain seq x y z
N MET A 1 35.31 14.29 22.23
CA MET A 1 35.18 12.83 22.04
C MET A 1 34.33 12.27 23.17
N ARG A 2 33.27 11.50 22.84
CA ARG A 2 32.51 10.51 23.64
C ARG A 2 31.94 10.94 25.01
N THR A 3 30.62 11.17 25.12
CA THR A 3 29.53 10.23 25.49
C THR A 3 29.73 9.48 26.80
N ILE A 4 28.81 9.62 27.77
CA ILE A 4 27.71 8.67 28.06
C ILE A 4 26.79 9.14 29.21
N ALA A 5 25.51 8.79 29.05
CA ALA A 5 24.56 8.29 30.04
C ALA A 5 24.07 9.16 31.23
N GLY A 6 22.75 9.33 31.27
CA GLY A 6 21.94 9.69 32.44
C GLY A 6 20.69 10.48 31.99
N THR A 7 19.45 10.24 32.41
CA THR A 7 18.83 9.41 33.46
C THR A 7 17.30 9.43 33.24
N LYS A 8 16.57 8.73 34.12
CA LYS A 8 15.11 8.71 34.40
C LYS A 8 14.29 7.64 33.66
N GLY A 9 13.58 6.74 34.34
CA GLY A 9 13.32 6.59 35.77
C GLY A 9 12.05 5.78 36.03
N GLY A 10 12.00 5.07 37.16
CA GLY A 10 10.80 4.49 37.79
C GLY A 10 10.39 3.12 37.23
N ALA A 11 10.57 2.01 37.95
CA ALA A 11 9.80 1.56 39.12
C ALA A 11 8.34 1.21 38.74
N GLY A 12 7.79 0.03 38.99
CA GLY A 12 8.24 -1.11 39.76
C GLY A 12 7.38 -2.35 39.45
N ARG A 13 7.90 -3.49 39.86
CA ARG A 13 7.29 -4.84 39.76
C ARG A 13 6.01 -4.93 40.59
N ALA A 14 5.02 -5.68 40.10
CA ALA A 14 4.21 -6.56 40.93
C ALA A 14 3.58 -7.65 40.06
N GLY A 15 3.85 -8.91 40.41
CA GLY A 15 3.21 -10.08 39.81
C GLY A 15 1.99 -10.55 40.61
N ALA A 16 1.15 -11.31 39.88
CA ALA A 16 0.02 -12.15 40.31
C ALA A 16 -1.30 -11.43 40.68
N PRO A 17 -2.49 -12.07 40.51
CA PRO A 17 -2.75 -13.49 40.20
C PRO A 17 -3.59 -13.75 38.94
N ARG A 18 -3.20 -14.75 38.13
CA ARG A 18 -4.05 -15.35 37.09
C ARG A 18 -5.17 -16.17 37.75
N ARG A 19 -6.33 -15.55 37.97
CA ARG A 19 -7.57 -16.25 38.33
C ARG A 19 -8.66 -15.85 37.36
N HIS A 20 -8.74 -16.51 36.20
CA HIS A 20 -9.98 -16.51 35.42
C HIS A 20 -10.33 -17.94 35.03
N ALA A 21 -11.14 -18.52 35.91
CA ALA A 21 -11.92 -19.70 35.67
C ALA A 21 -12.80 -19.49 34.42
N ARG A 22 -12.79 -20.49 33.52
CA ARG A 22 -13.89 -20.92 32.66
C ARG A 22 -14.73 -19.80 31.99
N ALA A 23 -14.11 -19.02 31.11
CA ALA A 23 -14.84 -18.26 30.07
C ALA A 23 -14.00 -17.91 28.80
N PRO A 24 -13.16 -18.81 28.22
CA PRO A 24 -12.12 -18.37 27.29
C PRO A 24 -12.56 -18.16 25.82
N ALA A 25 -13.78 -18.55 25.42
CA ALA A 25 -14.11 -18.64 23.99
C ALA A 25 -14.60 -17.32 23.35
N LEU A 26 -15.32 -16.48 24.08
CA LEU A 26 -15.96 -15.28 23.50
C LEU A 26 -15.06 -14.04 23.45
N VAL A 27 -14.07 -13.93 24.36
CA VAL A 27 -13.15 -12.79 24.41
C VAL A 27 -12.02 -12.91 23.38
N ALA A 28 -11.66 -14.13 22.98
CA ALA A 28 -10.62 -14.37 21.97
C ALA A 28 -11.01 -13.90 20.56
N GLY A 29 -12.31 -13.90 20.22
CA GLY A 29 -12.79 -13.45 18.91
C GLY A 29 -12.71 -11.94 18.70
N LEU A 30 -12.84 -11.13 19.77
CA LEU A 30 -12.88 -9.68 19.67
C LEU A 30 -11.48 -9.05 19.50
N LEU A 31 -10.42 -9.74 19.94
CA LEU A 31 -9.03 -9.29 19.82
C LEU A 31 -8.47 -9.39 18.39
N LEU A 32 -9.12 -10.13 17.49
CA LEU A 32 -8.67 -10.28 16.10
C LEU A 32 -9.08 -9.09 15.22
N LEU A 33 -10.07 -8.28 15.62
CA LEU A 33 -10.56 -7.16 14.81
C LEU A 33 -9.67 -5.91 14.87
N THR A 34 -8.73 -5.82 15.83
CA THR A 34 -7.83 -4.66 15.96
C THR A 34 -6.61 -4.72 15.03
N ALA A 35 -6.45 -5.78 14.25
CA ALA A 35 -5.32 -5.95 13.33
C ALA A 35 -5.44 -5.12 12.03
N CYS A 36 -6.59 -4.50 11.74
CA CYS A 36 -6.75 -3.63 10.57
C CYS A 36 -6.12 -2.26 10.84
N THR A 37 -4.81 -2.18 10.64
CA THR A 37 -4.04 -0.93 10.75
C THR A 37 -4.22 -0.07 9.50
N PRO A 38 -4.03 1.26 9.58
CA PRO A 38 -4.01 2.12 8.38
C PRO A 38 -2.96 1.68 7.35
N GLN A 39 -1.83 1.14 7.81
CA GLN A 39 -0.78 0.57 6.95
C GLN A 39 -1.30 -0.62 6.13
N SER A 40 -2.02 -1.55 6.77
CA SER A 40 -2.61 -2.69 6.04
C SER A 40 -3.68 -2.27 5.04
N GLN A 41 -4.49 -1.24 5.37
CA GLN A 41 -5.49 -0.73 4.44
C GLN A 41 -4.86 -0.09 3.20
N ASP A 42 -3.78 0.67 3.35
CA ASP A 42 -3.06 1.28 2.23
C ASP A 42 -2.51 0.21 1.28
N GLN A 43 -1.90 -0.85 1.82
CA GLN A 43 -1.39 -1.95 0.99
C GLN A 43 -2.50 -2.70 0.24
N ILE A 44 -3.63 -2.94 0.89
CA ILE A 44 -4.80 -3.56 0.24
C ILE A 44 -5.31 -2.66 -0.90
N ALA A 45 -5.42 -1.35 -0.66
CA ALA A 45 -5.88 -0.40 -1.67
C ALA A 45 -4.91 -0.33 -2.86
N ARG A 46 -3.59 -0.33 -2.62
CA ARG A 46 -2.57 -0.37 -3.68
C ARG A 46 -2.66 -1.64 -4.52
N ASN A 47 -2.88 -2.79 -3.89
CA ASN A 47 -3.03 -4.06 -4.61
C ASN A 47 -4.31 -4.09 -5.45
N ALA A 48 -5.43 -3.59 -4.91
CA ALA A 48 -6.66 -3.43 -5.69
C ALA A 48 -6.46 -2.47 -6.87
N ALA A 49 -5.81 -1.32 -6.65
CA ALA A 49 -5.49 -0.37 -7.70
C ALA A 49 -4.61 -0.98 -8.81
N ARG A 50 -3.64 -1.86 -8.47
CA ARG A 50 -2.88 -2.61 -9.49
C ARG A 50 -3.80 -3.44 -10.39
N SER A 51 -4.76 -4.16 -9.80
CA SER A 51 -5.70 -4.97 -10.58
C SER A 51 -6.55 -4.13 -11.53
N ALA A 52 -6.96 -2.92 -11.12
CA ALA A 52 -7.69 -1.98 -11.97
C ALA A 52 -6.81 -1.41 -13.10
N LEU A 53 -5.54 -1.08 -12.80
CA LEU A 53 -4.63 -0.47 -13.77
C LEU A 53 -4.04 -1.48 -14.77
N THR A 54 -3.97 -2.77 -14.42
CA THR A 54 -3.38 -3.81 -15.30
C THR A 54 -3.98 -3.80 -16.71
N PRO A 55 -5.30 -3.91 -16.92
CA PRO A 55 -5.89 -3.85 -18.25
C PRO A 55 -5.59 -2.52 -18.97
N VAL A 56 -5.71 -1.39 -18.26
CA VAL A 56 -5.39 -0.06 -18.81
C VAL A 56 -3.96 0.02 -19.33
N VAL A 57 -2.99 -0.50 -18.57
CA VAL A 57 -1.58 -0.47 -18.97
C VAL A 57 -1.34 -1.36 -20.19
N MET A 58 -1.97 -2.53 -20.23
CA MET A 58 -1.85 -3.45 -21.37
C MET A 58 -2.47 -2.86 -22.65
N GLU A 59 -3.54 -2.08 -22.53
CA GLU A 59 -4.22 -1.44 -23.66
C GLU A 59 -3.53 -0.15 -24.14
N GLN A 60 -3.14 0.74 -23.21
CA GLN A 60 -2.53 2.04 -23.56
C GLN A 60 -1.04 1.96 -23.87
N PHE A 61 -0.31 1.00 -23.29
CA PHE A 61 1.14 0.90 -23.41
C PHE A 61 1.53 -0.49 -23.93
N PRO A 62 1.17 -0.85 -25.17
CA PRO A 62 1.52 -2.15 -25.72
C PRO A 62 3.04 -2.31 -25.80
N GLY A 63 3.52 -3.46 -25.35
CA GLY A 63 4.93 -3.81 -25.34
C GLY A 63 5.69 -3.39 -24.10
N VAL A 64 5.17 -2.50 -23.24
CA VAL A 64 5.86 -2.13 -22.00
C VAL A 64 5.76 -3.23 -20.94
N PRO A 65 6.79 -3.40 -20.11
CA PRO A 65 6.72 -4.32 -18.99
C PRO A 65 5.70 -3.82 -17.97
N VAL A 66 4.64 -4.60 -17.78
CA VAL A 66 3.45 -4.21 -17.00
C VAL A 66 3.78 -3.97 -15.53
N GLU A 67 4.47 -4.92 -14.88
CA GLU A 67 4.86 -4.85 -13.45
C GLU A 67 5.62 -3.56 -13.08
N PRO A 68 6.76 -3.23 -13.72
CA PRO A 68 7.49 -2.01 -13.37
C PRO A 68 6.69 -0.73 -13.71
N THR A 69 5.85 -0.76 -14.75
CA THR A 69 4.97 0.37 -15.08
C THR A 69 3.92 0.58 -13.98
N LEU A 70 3.27 -0.48 -13.53
CA LEU A 70 2.30 -0.44 -12.43
C LEU A 70 2.95 0.04 -11.13
N ASN A 71 4.16 -0.43 -10.81
CA ASN A 71 4.87 0.02 -9.61
C ASN A 71 5.13 1.53 -9.66
N CYS A 72 5.64 2.06 -10.77
CA CYS A 72 5.84 3.51 -10.93
C CYS A 72 4.53 4.31 -10.78
N LEU A 73 3.42 3.83 -11.35
CA LEU A 73 2.12 4.51 -11.22
C LEU A 73 1.63 4.48 -9.77
N ILE A 74 1.64 3.33 -9.12
CA ILE A 74 1.14 3.15 -7.75
C ILE A 74 1.98 3.94 -6.73
N ASP A 75 3.31 3.98 -6.90
CA ASP A 75 4.20 4.66 -5.96
C ASP A 75 4.10 6.19 -6.05
N ASN A 76 3.71 6.73 -7.21
CA ASN A 76 3.54 8.17 -7.43
C ASN A 76 2.07 8.64 -7.38
N ALA A 77 1.13 7.73 -7.13
CA ALA A 77 -0.27 8.06 -6.94
C ALA A 77 -0.51 8.62 -5.53
N SER A 78 -1.39 9.62 -5.43
CA SER A 78 -1.86 10.09 -4.12
C SER A 78 -2.77 9.05 -3.45
N ALA A 79 -2.90 9.11 -2.13
CA ALA A 79 -3.78 8.21 -1.38
C ALA A 79 -5.24 8.27 -1.86
N GLN A 80 -5.71 9.43 -2.32
CA GLN A 80 -7.06 9.58 -2.88
C GLN A 80 -7.17 8.88 -4.24
N GLN A 81 -6.19 9.06 -5.13
CA GLN A 81 -6.16 8.36 -6.42
C GLN A 81 -6.12 6.85 -6.25
N ILE A 82 -5.29 6.34 -5.32
CA ILE A 82 -5.22 4.91 -5.00
C ILE A 82 -6.59 4.37 -4.57
N ARG A 83 -7.30 5.07 -3.69
CA ARG A 83 -8.63 4.63 -3.24
C ARG A 83 -9.65 4.61 -4.38
N THR A 84 -9.63 5.61 -5.25
CA THR A 84 -10.52 5.65 -6.41
C THR A 84 -10.22 4.49 -7.37
N LEU A 85 -8.95 4.27 -7.72
CA LEU A 85 -8.53 3.16 -8.57
C LEU A 85 -8.83 1.79 -7.93
N ALA A 86 -8.69 1.68 -6.60
CA ALA A 86 -9.03 0.47 -5.87
C ALA A 86 -10.52 0.11 -5.97
N ALA A 87 -11.41 1.11 -6.01
CA ALA A 87 -12.83 0.88 -6.22
C ALA A 87 -13.13 0.40 -7.65
N ASP A 88 -12.40 0.93 -8.65
CA ASP A 88 -12.51 0.51 -10.05
C ASP A 88 -12.05 -0.94 -10.27
N ALA A 89 -11.29 -1.54 -9.34
CA ALA A 89 -10.89 -2.95 -9.43
C ALA A 89 -12.07 -3.92 -9.44
N LEU A 90 -13.21 -3.52 -8.89
CA LEU A 90 -14.44 -4.33 -8.83
C LEU A 90 -15.35 -4.08 -10.04
N LEU A 91 -15.38 -2.85 -10.53
CA LEU A 91 -16.28 -2.41 -11.61
C LEU A 91 -15.64 -2.53 -13.00
N GLY A 92 -14.31 -2.63 -13.04
CA GLY A 92 -13.51 -2.50 -14.25
C GLY A 92 -13.09 -1.05 -14.53
N PRO A 93 -12.07 -0.85 -15.38
CA PRO A 93 -11.61 0.48 -15.76
C PRO A 93 -12.69 1.25 -16.51
N ASN A 94 -12.75 2.56 -16.25
CA ASN A 94 -13.63 3.49 -16.94
C ASN A 94 -12.88 4.76 -17.36
N GLU A 95 -13.60 5.74 -17.91
CA GLU A 95 -13.03 7.02 -18.36
C GLU A 95 -12.26 7.75 -17.25
N ASN A 96 -12.75 7.68 -16.01
CA ASN A 96 -12.11 8.28 -14.84
C ASN A 96 -10.83 7.53 -14.46
N THR A 97 -10.81 6.20 -14.54
CA THR A 97 -9.59 5.39 -14.38
C THR A 97 -8.50 5.84 -15.36
N LEU A 98 -8.87 6.07 -16.62
CA LEU A 98 -7.94 6.57 -17.66
C LEU A 98 -7.43 7.97 -17.34
N GLN A 99 -8.31 8.89 -16.91
CA GLN A 99 -7.91 10.25 -16.53
C GLN A 99 -6.95 10.25 -15.34
N ILE A 100 -7.25 9.48 -14.30
CA ILE A 100 -6.37 9.36 -13.12
C ILE A 100 -5.02 8.75 -13.53
N THR A 101 -5.03 7.73 -14.39
CA THR A 101 -3.79 7.11 -14.88
C THR A 101 -2.93 8.12 -15.64
N ARG A 102 -3.53 8.93 -16.53
CA ARG A 102 -2.82 9.99 -17.26
C ARG A 102 -2.28 11.07 -16.34
N ASP A 103 -3.06 11.50 -15.35
CA ASP A 103 -2.60 12.46 -14.34
C ASP A 103 -1.36 11.94 -13.62
N ILE A 104 -1.40 10.70 -13.12
CA ILE A 104 -0.26 10.07 -12.45
C ILE A 104 0.94 9.94 -13.41
N ALA A 105 0.71 9.47 -14.63
CA ALA A 105 1.75 9.28 -15.64
C ALA A 105 2.42 10.60 -16.07
N SER A 106 1.69 11.72 -16.00
CA SER A 106 2.20 13.05 -16.35
C SER A 106 3.10 13.67 -15.28
N LYS A 107 3.12 13.11 -14.06
CA LYS A 107 3.99 13.61 -12.99
C LYS A 107 5.47 13.37 -13.31
N PRO A 108 6.34 14.35 -13.05
CA PRO A 108 7.76 14.22 -13.38
C PRO A 108 8.45 13.06 -12.66
N GLU A 109 8.03 12.74 -11.43
CA GLU A 109 8.56 11.62 -10.66
C GLU A 109 8.18 10.27 -11.31
N THR A 110 6.94 10.14 -11.79
CA THR A 110 6.47 8.95 -12.51
C THR A 110 7.22 8.77 -13.82
N LEU A 111 7.37 9.83 -14.61
CA LEU A 111 8.13 9.80 -15.87
C LEU A 111 9.58 9.36 -15.65
N ARG A 112 10.22 9.85 -14.57
CA ARG A 112 11.58 9.42 -14.19
C ARG A 112 11.62 7.94 -13.81
N CYS A 113 10.67 7.47 -13.01
CA CYS A 113 10.58 6.05 -12.64
C CYS A 113 10.39 5.14 -13.87
N LEU A 114 9.53 5.54 -14.81
CA LEU A 114 9.30 4.82 -16.06
C LEU A 114 10.56 4.82 -16.94
N ALA A 115 11.30 5.93 -16.99
CA ALA A 115 12.54 6.03 -17.73
C ALA A 115 13.68 5.17 -17.15
N THR A 116 13.72 4.98 -15.82
CA THR A 116 14.76 4.17 -15.17
C THR A 116 14.41 2.68 -15.07
N THR A 117 13.12 2.35 -15.08
CA THR A 117 12.65 0.99 -14.72
C THR A 117 11.84 0.35 -15.85
N GLY A 118 11.03 1.12 -16.57
CA GLY A 118 10.20 0.64 -17.69
C GLY A 118 10.95 0.55 -19.01
N LEU A 119 11.59 1.66 -19.42
CA LEU A 119 12.35 1.75 -20.67
C LEU A 119 13.55 0.79 -20.76
N PRO A 120 14.38 0.61 -19.71
CA PRO A 120 15.51 -0.31 -19.76
C PRO A 120 15.09 -1.78 -19.75
N ALA A 121 13.83 -2.08 -19.40
CA ALA A 121 13.27 -3.42 -19.49
C ALA A 121 12.66 -3.70 -20.88
N LEU A 122 12.44 -2.68 -21.71
CA LEU A 122 12.10 -2.81 -23.14
C LEU A 122 13.32 -3.07 -24.04
N LEU A 123 14.49 -2.59 -23.61
CA LEU A 123 15.73 -2.60 -24.41
C LEU A 123 16.65 -3.79 -24.09
N ARG A 124 16.17 -4.78 -23.34
CA ARG A 124 16.91 -6.00 -22.99
C ARG A 124 16.41 -7.21 -23.74
#